data_AF-A0A0T6ATY3-F1
#
_entry.id   AF-A0A0T6ATY3-F1
#
_cell.length_a   1.000
_cell.length_b   1.000
_cell.length_c   1.000
_cell.angle_alpha   90.00
_cell.angle_beta   90.00
_cell.angle_gamma   90.00
#
_symmetry.space_group_name_H-M   'P 1'
#
loop_
_entity.id
_entity.type
_entity.pdbx_description
1 polymer ?
#
loop_
_entity_poly.entity_id
_entity_poly.type
_entity_poly.pdbx_seq_one_letter_code
_entity_poly.pdbx_strand_id
1 'polypeptide(L)'
;MVIQTKQCACRWILRHQHKLKQGARSCHLKVKEALGVEDTARPFEHEKIEPEPQIETFRYADLKTTLAEPHQLRLKPDVSELKFGQIFTDHMLKVFYHGALGGWQTPEIIPFENISLHPAAKVLHYAVELFEGLKAYRGVDGRVRIFRPDMNMHRMNISAKTSGLPTFESEEMLKCLKRLVSVDQEWVPHAEGASLYLRPTLIGIDGTLGVAQSESALLFTILCPVGNYFATGSDAVSLLADPMYARAWPGGCGDKKVGSNYGPTIRVQKKASNRGLQQVLWLYGKDHQITEVGTMNIFMFYINEDGGKQMHNVHTYIVSSIYLIFRKRTGYTTTKWFNFTGSNSCLNYTNGSRMGRFQSCSKDDYYE
;
A
#
# COMPACT_ATOMS: atom_id res chain seq x y z
N MET A 1 -8.45 -25.71 15.98
CA MET A 1 -7.84 -26.85 15.25
C MET A 1 -6.78 -26.27 14.33
N VAL A 2 -5.50 -26.56 14.56
CA VAL A 2 -4.36 -25.96 13.83
C VAL A 2 -4.08 -26.79 12.59
N ILE A 3 -3.97 -26.15 11.43
CA ILE A 3 -3.61 -26.79 10.15
C ILE A 3 -2.34 -26.10 9.64
N GLN A 4 -1.28 -26.89 9.40
CA GLN A 4 -0.02 -26.49 8.78
C GLN A 4 0.06 -27.11 7.37
N THR A 5 0.58 -26.39 6.36
CA THR A 5 1.59 -26.91 5.37
C THR A 5 1.86 -26.02 4.14
N LYS A 6 3.09 -25.49 4.11
CA LYS A 6 4.10 -25.25 3.05
C LYS A 6 3.77 -25.42 1.53
N GLN A 7 4.08 -24.32 0.82
CA GLN A 7 4.88 -24.19 -0.45
C GLN A 7 4.42 -24.87 -1.75
N CYS A 8 3.42 -24.32 -2.48
CA CYS A 8 3.14 -24.76 -3.86
C CYS A 8 2.98 -23.66 -4.93
N ALA A 9 2.45 -22.47 -4.61
CA ALA A 9 2.03 -21.54 -5.67
C ALA A 9 3.17 -20.84 -6.45
N CYS A 10 4.28 -20.49 -5.82
CA CYS A 10 5.30 -19.64 -6.45
C CYS A 10 6.13 -20.35 -7.54
N ARG A 11 6.45 -21.65 -7.38
CA ARG A 11 7.29 -22.39 -8.35
C ARG A 11 6.60 -22.63 -9.69
N TRP A 12 5.28 -22.83 -9.69
CA TRP A 12 4.55 -23.13 -10.91
C TRP A 12 4.39 -21.89 -11.81
N ILE A 13 4.10 -20.74 -11.20
CA ILE A 13 3.95 -19.45 -11.89
C ILE A 13 5.25 -19.05 -12.60
N LEU A 14 6.41 -19.34 -12.01
CA LEU A 14 7.71 -19.02 -12.60
C LEU A 14 8.03 -19.88 -13.83
N ARG A 15 7.55 -21.14 -13.90
CA ARG A 15 7.85 -22.08 -14.99
C ARG A 15 7.01 -21.89 -16.26
N HIS A 16 5.89 -21.16 -16.20
CA HIS A 16 4.89 -21.10 -17.28
C HIS A 16 4.64 -19.70 -17.87
N GLN A 17 5.61 -18.79 -17.77
CA GLN A 17 5.47 -17.39 -18.22
C GLN A 17 5.12 -17.20 -19.71
N HIS A 18 5.45 -18.14 -20.59
CA HIS A 18 5.15 -18.05 -22.02
C HIS A 18 3.65 -18.25 -22.32
N LYS A 19 2.95 -19.10 -21.56
CA LYS A 19 1.49 -19.31 -21.68
C LYS A 19 0.69 -18.08 -21.23
N LEU A 20 1.24 -17.28 -20.29
CA LEU A 20 0.64 -16.03 -19.81
C LEU A 20 0.56 -14.92 -20.90
N LYS A 21 1.52 -14.88 -21.84
CA LYS A 21 1.55 -13.86 -22.90
C LYS A 21 0.53 -14.12 -24.01
N GLN A 22 0.29 -15.39 -24.36
CA GLN A 22 -0.71 -15.75 -25.36
C GLN A 22 -2.15 -15.55 -24.85
N GLY A 23 -2.42 -15.85 -23.58
CA GLY A 23 -3.75 -15.64 -22.97
C GLY A 23 -4.15 -14.16 -22.79
N ALA A 24 -3.19 -13.24 -22.68
CA ALA A 24 -3.48 -11.81 -22.56
C ALA A 24 -3.97 -11.18 -23.89
N ARG A 25 -3.45 -11.64 -25.04
CA ARG A 25 -3.87 -11.15 -26.36
C ARG A 25 -5.25 -11.65 -26.78
N SER A 26 -5.58 -12.91 -26.49
CA SER A 26 -6.88 -13.50 -26.83
C SER A 26 -8.04 -12.88 -26.02
N CYS A 27 -7.80 -12.50 -24.76
CA CYS A 27 -8.82 -11.84 -23.92
C CYS A 27 -9.18 -10.42 -24.36
N HIS A 28 -8.26 -9.67 -25.00
CA HIS A 28 -8.54 -8.28 -25.36
C HIS A 28 -9.56 -8.17 -26.49
N LEU A 29 -9.58 -9.13 -27.42
CA LEU A 29 -10.55 -9.19 -28.53
C LEU A 29 -11.94 -9.62 -28.05
N LYS A 30 -12.01 -10.67 -27.21
CA LYS A 30 -13.30 -11.22 -26.74
C LYS A 30 -14.07 -10.31 -25.78
N VAL A 31 -13.37 -9.44 -25.04
CA VAL A 31 -14.02 -8.45 -24.14
C VAL A 31 -14.71 -7.33 -24.94
N LYS A 32 -14.19 -6.96 -26.11
CA LYS A 32 -14.85 -5.96 -26.98
C LYS A 32 -16.15 -6.50 -27.59
N GLU A 33 -16.17 -7.76 -28.01
CA GLU A 33 -17.35 -8.39 -28.60
C GLU A 33 -18.43 -8.70 -27.54
N ALA A 34 -18.05 -9.13 -26.33
CA ALA A 34 -19.01 -9.50 -25.30
C ALA A 34 -19.70 -8.30 -24.61
N LEU A 35 -19.14 -7.09 -24.72
CA LEU A 35 -19.67 -5.90 -24.04
C LEU A 35 -20.69 -5.11 -24.85
N GLY A 36 -20.93 -5.44 -26.13
CA GLY A 36 -22.04 -4.86 -26.92
C GLY A 36 -22.22 -3.35 -26.76
N VAL A 37 -21.12 -2.58 -26.78
CA VAL A 37 -21.16 -1.14 -26.50
C VAL A 37 -21.65 -0.42 -27.76
N GLU A 38 -22.97 -0.25 -27.88
CA GLU A 38 -23.54 0.82 -28.70
C GLU A 38 -23.58 2.11 -27.88
N ASP A 39 -22.97 3.17 -28.42
CA ASP A 39 -22.87 4.51 -27.85
C ASP A 39 -24.24 5.12 -27.56
N THR A 40 -24.75 4.93 -26.34
CA THR A 40 -25.93 5.64 -25.84
C THR A 40 -25.70 6.11 -24.40
N ALA A 41 -24.68 6.94 -24.21
CA ALA A 41 -24.55 7.72 -22.98
C ALA A 41 -25.57 8.88 -23.00
N ARG A 42 -26.38 9.00 -21.94
CA ARG A 42 -27.16 10.22 -21.67
C ARG A 42 -26.16 11.40 -21.52
N PRO A 43 -26.47 12.60 -22.04
CA PRO A 43 -25.57 13.73 -21.86
C PRO A 43 -25.57 14.10 -20.38
N PHE A 44 -24.44 13.85 -19.72
CA PHE A 44 -24.10 14.57 -18.50
C PHE A 44 -23.96 16.04 -18.90
N GLU A 45 -24.69 16.94 -18.24
CA GLU A 45 -24.42 18.36 -18.36
C GLU A 45 -22.94 18.60 -18.05
N HIS A 46 -22.22 19.09 -19.06
CA HIS A 46 -20.85 19.51 -18.91
C HIS A 46 -20.82 20.69 -17.93
N GLU A 47 -20.55 20.41 -16.65
CA GLU A 47 -19.82 21.39 -15.85
C GLU A 47 -18.59 21.76 -16.68
N LYS A 48 -18.43 23.07 -16.94
CA LYS A 48 -17.33 23.60 -17.72
C LYS A 48 -16.03 23.04 -17.14
N ILE A 49 -15.37 22.17 -17.89
CA ILE A 49 -14.03 21.69 -17.57
C ILE A 49 -13.14 22.91 -17.74
N GLU A 50 -12.88 23.62 -16.63
CA GLU A 50 -11.78 24.57 -16.59
C GLU A 50 -10.51 23.81 -17.00
N PRO A 51 -9.62 24.41 -17.82
CA PRO A 51 -8.37 23.76 -18.17
C PRO A 51 -7.67 23.35 -16.87
N GLU A 52 -7.30 22.06 -16.75
CA GLU A 52 -6.56 21.59 -15.58
C GLU A 52 -5.35 22.52 -15.40
N PRO A 53 -5.22 23.21 -14.26
CA PRO A 53 -4.08 24.06 -14.02
C PRO A 53 -2.82 23.19 -14.15
N GLN A 54 -1.82 23.67 -14.88
CA GLN A 54 -0.53 22.99 -14.94
C GLN A 54 -0.08 22.71 -13.51
N ILE A 55 0.07 21.43 -13.16
CA ILE A 55 0.53 21.04 -11.84
C ILE A 55 1.96 21.56 -11.72
N GLU A 56 2.14 22.63 -10.93
CA GLU A 56 3.47 23.07 -10.53
C GLU A 56 4.14 21.91 -9.80
N THR A 57 5.31 21.48 -10.31
CA THR A 57 5.97 20.25 -9.89
C THR A 57 7.48 20.36 -10.00
N PHE A 58 8.20 19.62 -9.16
CA PHE A 58 9.63 19.39 -9.34
C PHE A 58 9.88 18.49 -10.57
N ARG A 59 11.05 18.63 -11.20
CA ARG A 59 11.46 17.78 -12.33
C ARG A 59 12.64 16.90 -11.94
N TYR A 60 12.59 15.64 -12.36
CA TYR A 60 13.69 14.69 -12.27
C TYR A 60 14.94 15.18 -13.00
N ALA A 61 14.77 15.96 -14.07
CA ALA A 61 15.89 16.54 -14.82
C ALA A 61 16.78 17.44 -13.94
N ASP A 62 16.21 18.04 -12.90
CA ASP A 62 16.93 18.93 -11.97
C ASP A 62 17.51 18.19 -10.76
N LEU A 63 17.28 16.87 -10.65
CA LEU A 63 17.67 16.07 -9.49
C LEU A 63 19.17 16.16 -9.21
N LYS A 64 19.51 16.65 -8.02
CA LYS A 64 20.87 16.63 -7.50
C LYS A 64 21.11 15.36 -6.70
N THR A 65 22.29 14.77 -6.84
CA THR A 65 22.68 13.57 -6.09
C THR A 65 24.03 13.82 -5.41
N THR A 66 24.02 13.75 -4.08
CA THR A 66 25.21 13.77 -3.23
C THR A 66 25.37 12.38 -2.63
N LEU A 67 26.47 11.70 -2.98
CA LEU A 67 26.75 10.36 -2.47
C LEU A 67 27.33 10.43 -1.06
N ALA A 68 27.02 9.42 -0.26
CA ALA A 68 27.59 9.21 1.05
C ALA A 68 29.09 8.88 0.93
N GLU A 69 29.90 9.55 1.74
CA GLU A 69 31.33 9.27 1.85
C GLU A 69 31.57 7.87 2.45
N PRO A 70 32.74 7.25 2.23
CA PRO A 70 33.02 5.89 2.71
C PRO A 70 32.76 5.67 4.21
N HIS A 71 32.99 6.69 5.04
CA HIS A 71 32.77 6.64 6.49
C HIS A 71 31.29 6.76 6.90
N GLN A 72 30.41 7.19 5.98
CA GLN A 72 28.96 7.29 6.17
C GLN A 72 28.23 6.01 5.72
N LEU A 73 28.87 5.17 4.91
CA LEU A 73 28.30 3.92 4.42
C LEU A 73 28.13 2.92 5.56
N ARG A 74 26.94 2.32 5.63
CA ARG A 74 26.63 1.28 6.62
C ARG A 74 26.88 -0.11 6.03
N LEU A 75 27.29 -1.02 6.90
CA LEU A 75 27.37 -2.44 6.59
C LEU A 75 25.96 -2.99 6.28
N LYS A 76 25.88 -3.83 5.26
CA LYS A 76 24.61 -4.42 4.83
C LYS A 76 24.34 -5.61 5.77
N PRO A 77 23.20 -5.61 6.49
CA PRO A 77 22.89 -6.65 7.47
C PRO A 77 22.62 -7.98 6.78
N ASP A 78 22.76 -9.08 7.52
CA ASP A 78 22.32 -10.38 7.03
C ASP A 78 20.78 -10.39 6.89
N VAL A 79 20.26 -11.15 5.93
CA VAL A 79 18.81 -11.23 5.68
C VAL A 79 18.05 -11.77 6.90
N SER A 80 18.67 -12.63 7.70
CA SER A 80 18.09 -13.17 8.93
C SER A 80 17.93 -12.13 10.05
N GLU A 81 18.69 -11.03 9.99
CA GLU A 81 18.65 -9.93 10.96
C GLU A 81 17.59 -8.88 10.61
N LEU A 82 17.05 -8.92 9.38
CA LEU A 82 16.14 -7.91 8.86
C LEU A 82 14.79 -7.91 9.58
N LYS A 83 14.57 -6.87 10.40
CA LYS A 83 13.27 -6.53 10.98
C LYS A 83 12.66 -5.33 10.25
N PHE A 84 11.33 -5.35 10.11
CA PHE A 84 10.61 -4.29 9.40
C PHE A 84 10.83 -2.92 10.06
N GLY A 85 11.37 -1.96 9.29
CA GLY A 85 11.45 -0.55 9.69
C GLY A 85 12.52 -0.19 10.71
N GLN A 86 13.56 -1.02 10.88
CA GLN A 86 14.62 -0.78 11.89
C GLN A 86 15.96 -0.36 11.30
N ILE A 87 16.30 -0.85 10.10
CA ILE A 87 17.56 -0.55 9.42
C ILE A 87 17.25 0.30 8.18
N PHE A 88 18.04 1.34 7.95
CA PHE A 88 17.85 2.27 6.82
C PHE A 88 19.10 2.34 5.94
N THR A 89 18.87 2.58 4.65
CA THR A 89 19.94 2.66 3.65
C THR A 89 20.75 3.95 3.76
N ASP A 90 21.82 4.03 2.98
CA ASP A 90 22.82 5.09 3.07
C ASP A 90 22.27 6.46 2.62
N HIS A 91 21.24 6.49 1.76
CA HIS A 91 20.71 7.72 1.17
C HIS A 91 19.20 7.89 1.40
N MET A 92 18.73 9.13 1.24
CA MET A 92 17.32 9.48 1.18
C MET A 92 17.04 10.51 0.09
N LEU A 93 15.81 10.55 -0.41
CA LEU A 93 15.32 11.61 -1.30
C LEU A 93 14.63 12.69 -0.46
N LYS A 94 14.85 13.97 -0.78
CA LYS A 94 14.13 15.13 -0.23
C LYS A 94 13.71 16.10 -1.34
N VAL A 95 12.54 16.70 -1.19
CA VAL A 95 12.04 17.79 -2.03
C VAL A 95 11.23 18.72 -1.15
N PHE A 96 11.67 19.98 -1.06
CA PHE A 96 10.91 21.01 -0.36
C PHE A 96 9.82 21.60 -1.25
N TYR A 97 8.77 22.10 -0.62
CA TYR A 97 7.76 22.95 -1.23
C TYR A 97 7.63 24.21 -0.38
N HIS A 98 7.66 25.37 -1.03
CA HIS A 98 7.42 26.66 -0.42
C HIS A 98 6.57 27.51 -1.37
N GLY A 99 5.30 27.73 -1.05
CA GLY A 99 4.38 28.53 -1.88
C GLY A 99 4.94 29.93 -2.16
N ALA A 100 5.55 30.56 -1.16
CA ALA A 100 6.20 31.88 -1.28
C ALA A 100 7.42 31.91 -2.21
N LEU A 101 8.02 30.76 -2.55
CA LEU A 101 9.17 30.64 -3.45
C LEU A 101 8.80 30.02 -4.81
N GLY A 102 7.51 30.02 -5.17
CA GLY A 102 7.04 29.42 -6.43
C GLY A 102 6.87 27.91 -6.37
N GLY A 103 6.63 27.34 -5.18
CA GLY A 103 6.20 25.96 -5.01
C GLY A 103 7.34 24.97 -4.81
N TRP A 104 7.36 23.90 -5.61
CA TRP A 104 8.30 22.79 -5.46
C TRP A 104 9.73 23.21 -5.79
N GLN A 105 10.65 22.82 -4.92
CA GLN A 105 12.07 23.08 -5.05
C GLN A 105 12.79 21.90 -5.73
N THR A 106 14.08 22.07 -6.02
CA THR A 106 14.90 21.02 -6.63
C THR A 106 14.88 19.73 -5.80
N PRO A 107 14.65 18.56 -6.41
CA PRO A 107 14.71 17.29 -5.70
C PRO A 107 16.17 16.89 -5.47
N GLU A 108 16.47 16.31 -4.31
CA GLU A 108 17.82 15.97 -3.89
C GLU A 108 17.89 14.55 -3.32
N ILE A 109 18.84 13.75 -3.81
CA ILE A 109 19.28 12.52 -3.13
C ILE A 109 20.53 12.86 -2.34
N ILE A 110 20.48 12.64 -1.04
CA ILE A 110 21.54 12.98 -0.09
C ILE A 110 21.85 11.80 0.84
N PRO A 111 22.98 11.81 1.56
CA PRO A 111 23.20 10.87 2.65
C PRO A 111 22.05 10.94 3.67
N PHE A 112 21.69 9.80 4.25
CA PHE A 112 20.62 9.72 5.23
C PHE A 112 20.91 10.61 6.44
N GLU A 113 19.96 11.49 6.78
CA GLU A 113 20.09 12.43 7.90
C GLU A 113 18.76 12.63 8.64
N ASN A 114 18.86 13.21 9.84
CA ASN A 114 17.69 13.64 10.60
C ASN A 114 17.03 14.85 9.93
N ILE A 115 15.71 14.99 10.12
CA ILE A 115 14.96 16.17 9.64
C ILE A 115 14.89 17.18 10.78
N SER A 116 15.43 18.38 10.56
CA SER A 116 15.28 19.52 11.48
C SER A 116 13.98 20.25 11.16
N LEU A 117 13.09 20.38 12.14
CA LEU A 117 11.77 21.02 11.99
C LEU A 117 11.60 22.15 13.00
N HIS A 118 10.89 23.20 12.59
CA HIS A 118 10.41 24.20 13.53
C HIS A 118 9.47 23.54 14.55
N PRO A 119 9.52 23.88 15.85
CA PRO A 119 8.69 23.22 16.86
C PRO A 119 7.18 23.40 16.64
N ALA A 120 6.77 24.48 15.98
CA ALA A 120 5.38 24.73 15.57
C ALA A 120 4.98 24.08 14.23
N ALA A 121 5.80 23.22 13.63
CA ALA A 121 5.50 22.54 12.38
C ALA A 121 4.16 21.81 12.45
N LYS A 122 3.25 22.06 11.50
CA LYS A 122 1.88 21.50 11.49
C LYS A 122 1.83 19.98 11.58
N VAL A 123 2.82 19.27 11.04
CA VAL A 123 2.95 17.82 11.21
C VAL A 123 2.96 17.39 12.68
N LEU A 124 3.61 18.17 13.55
CA LEU A 124 3.77 17.85 14.97
C LEU A 124 2.49 18.12 15.80
N HIS A 125 1.62 19.03 15.33
CA HIS A 125 0.46 19.50 16.09
C HIS A 125 -0.88 19.00 15.55
N TYR A 126 -1.01 18.89 14.23
CA TYR A 126 -2.29 18.63 13.55
C TYR A 126 -2.25 17.41 12.63
N ALA A 127 -1.18 16.61 12.69
CA ALA A 127 -0.98 15.43 11.85
C ALA A 127 -1.18 15.71 10.35
N VAL A 128 -0.70 16.88 9.89
CA VAL A 128 -0.64 17.22 8.46
C VAL A 128 0.48 16.41 7.80
N GLU A 129 0.22 15.12 7.64
CA GLU A 129 1.17 14.14 7.14
C GLU A 129 0.49 12.94 6.49
N LEU A 130 1.16 12.42 5.46
CA LEU A 130 0.77 11.23 4.75
C LEU A 130 2.00 10.45 4.30
N PHE A 131 1.80 9.18 3.99
CA PHE A 131 2.89 8.31 3.56
C PHE A 131 2.43 7.25 2.58
N GLU A 132 3.40 6.67 1.89
CA GLU A 132 3.23 5.53 1.02
C GLU A 132 4.06 4.32 1.47
N GLY A 133 3.73 3.18 0.90
CA GLY A 133 4.41 1.92 1.17
C GLY A 133 4.47 1.07 -0.09
N LEU A 134 5.67 0.87 -0.60
CA LEU A 134 5.94 0.06 -1.77
C LEU A 134 7.25 -0.68 -1.62
N LYS A 135 7.48 -1.66 -2.49
CA LYS A 135 8.64 -2.55 -2.40
C LYS A 135 9.35 -2.68 -3.73
N ALA A 136 10.67 -2.65 -3.66
CA ALA A 136 11.57 -3.08 -4.71
C ALA A 136 12.06 -4.50 -4.42
N TYR A 137 12.12 -5.33 -5.46
CA TYR A 137 12.51 -6.73 -5.38
C TYR A 137 13.64 -7.00 -6.37
N ARG A 138 14.63 -7.78 -5.93
CA ARG A 138 15.63 -8.35 -6.82
C ARG A 138 15.06 -9.62 -7.46
N GLY A 139 14.98 -9.62 -8.79
CA GLY A 139 14.56 -10.79 -9.54
C GLY A 139 15.64 -11.86 -9.60
N VAL A 140 15.26 -13.07 -10.00
CA VAL A 140 16.19 -14.19 -10.27
C VAL A 140 17.22 -13.86 -11.36
N ASP A 141 16.92 -12.87 -12.19
CA ASP A 141 17.80 -12.32 -13.23
C ASP A 141 18.70 -11.19 -12.72
N GLY A 142 18.77 -10.97 -11.40
CA GLY A 142 19.53 -9.92 -10.76
C GLY A 142 18.91 -8.52 -10.87
N ARG A 143 17.90 -8.32 -11.73
CA ARG A 143 17.30 -7.01 -11.98
C ARG A 143 16.35 -6.58 -10.87
N VAL A 144 16.48 -5.34 -10.43
CA VAL A 144 15.60 -4.72 -9.43
C VAL A 144 14.31 -4.22 -10.09
N ARG A 145 13.16 -4.48 -9.46
CA ARG A 145 11.84 -4.07 -9.94
C ARG A 145 10.98 -3.54 -8.81
N ILE A 146 10.23 -2.47 -9.08
CA ILE A 146 9.25 -1.90 -8.14
C ILE A 146 7.86 -2.34 -8.57
N PHE A 147 7.05 -2.84 -7.64
CA PHE A 147 5.73 -3.39 -7.95
C PHE A 147 4.65 -2.30 -8.03
N ARG A 148 4.19 -2.00 -9.26
CA ARG A 148 3.10 -1.06 -9.59
C ARG A 148 3.18 0.30 -8.86
N PRO A 149 4.32 0.99 -8.94
CA PRO A 149 4.53 2.22 -8.19
C PRO A 149 3.61 3.37 -8.66
N ASP A 150 3.09 3.31 -9.89
CA ASP A 150 2.07 4.21 -10.44
C ASP A 150 0.84 4.32 -9.52
N MET A 151 0.34 3.20 -9.03
CA MET A 151 -0.81 3.15 -8.14
C MET A 151 -0.52 3.76 -6.76
N ASN A 152 0.73 3.68 -6.29
CA ASN A 152 1.13 4.33 -5.04
C ASN A 152 1.12 5.85 -5.21
N MET A 153 1.68 6.37 -6.30
CA MET A 153 1.75 7.82 -6.53
C MET A 153 0.35 8.43 -6.70
N HIS A 154 -0.54 7.72 -7.41
CA HIS A 154 -1.94 8.14 -7.52
C HIS A 154 -2.61 8.24 -6.13
N ARG A 155 -2.44 7.23 -5.27
CA ARG A 155 -3.00 7.25 -3.90
C ARG A 155 -2.35 8.31 -3.02
N MET A 156 -1.06 8.59 -3.22
CA MET A 156 -0.33 9.64 -2.52
C MET A 156 -0.91 11.02 -2.85
N ASN A 157 -1.16 11.32 -4.13
CA ASN A 157 -1.79 12.57 -4.56
C ASN A 157 -3.23 12.73 -4.03
N ILE A 158 -4.03 11.66 -4.00
CA ILE A 158 -5.37 11.70 -3.38
C ILE A 158 -5.26 12.06 -1.89
N SER A 159 -4.30 11.45 -1.19
CA SER A 159 -4.06 11.74 0.23
C SER A 159 -3.58 13.19 0.40
N ALA A 160 -2.68 13.68 -0.46
CA ALA A 160 -2.13 15.04 -0.39
C ALA A 160 -3.22 16.10 -0.55
N LYS A 161 -4.05 15.95 -1.59
CA LYS A 161 -5.19 16.84 -1.83
C LYS A 161 -6.15 16.88 -0.62
N THR A 162 -6.43 15.73 -0.02
CA THR A 162 -7.32 15.66 1.16
C THR A 162 -6.71 16.31 2.40
N SER A 163 -5.39 16.26 2.55
CA SER A 163 -4.67 16.77 3.71
C SER A 163 -4.26 18.24 3.60
N GLY A 164 -4.68 18.96 2.54
CA GLY A 164 -4.24 20.34 2.31
C GLY A 164 -2.74 20.47 2.07
N LEU A 165 -2.15 19.46 1.40
CA LEU A 165 -0.75 19.40 1.01
C LEU A 165 -0.62 19.49 -0.52
N PRO A 166 0.52 20.00 -1.04
CA PRO A 166 0.73 20.15 -2.47
C PRO A 166 0.76 18.79 -3.18
N THR A 167 0.13 18.71 -4.35
CA THR A 167 0.25 17.55 -5.26
C THR A 167 1.48 17.69 -6.15
N PHE A 168 1.87 16.61 -6.83
CA PHE A 168 3.00 16.59 -7.74
C PHE A 168 2.75 15.66 -8.94
N GLU A 169 3.56 15.80 -9.99
CA GLU A 169 3.53 14.89 -11.13
C GLU A 169 4.06 13.51 -10.76
N SER A 170 3.20 12.50 -10.90
CA SER A 170 3.51 11.13 -10.48
C SER A 170 4.72 10.57 -11.21
N GLU A 171 4.88 10.86 -12.51
CA GLU A 171 5.99 10.35 -13.30
C GLU A 171 7.35 10.89 -12.86
N GLU A 172 7.42 12.17 -12.46
CA GLU A 172 8.66 12.80 -11.98
C GLU A 172 9.09 12.17 -10.66
N MET A 173 8.16 11.99 -9.73
CA MET A 173 8.42 11.26 -8.48
C MET A 173 8.89 9.82 -8.73
N LEU A 174 8.27 9.11 -9.68
CA LEU A 174 8.70 7.75 -10.03
C LEU A 174 10.13 7.70 -10.59
N LYS A 175 10.55 8.68 -11.38
CA LYS A 175 11.93 8.77 -11.88
C LYS A 175 12.90 9.02 -10.72
N CYS A 176 12.58 9.92 -9.80
CA CYS A 176 13.38 10.15 -8.58
C CYS A 176 13.50 8.89 -7.70
N LEU A 177 12.40 8.17 -7.46
CA LEU A 177 12.40 6.91 -6.71
C LEU A 177 13.28 5.84 -7.36
N LYS A 178 13.20 5.70 -8.70
CA LYS A 178 14.06 4.76 -9.45
C LYS A 178 15.54 5.12 -9.29
N ARG A 179 15.87 6.42 -9.31
CA ARG A 179 17.24 6.88 -9.11
C ARG A 179 17.73 6.62 -7.68
N LEU A 180 16.92 6.90 -6.67
CA LEU A 180 17.24 6.59 -5.27
C LEU A 180 17.52 5.09 -5.08
N VAL A 181 16.64 4.21 -5.59
CA VAL A 181 16.84 2.76 -5.54
C VAL A 181 18.07 2.33 -6.34
N SER A 182 18.40 3.01 -7.44
CA SER A 182 19.62 2.73 -8.21
C SER A 182 20.89 3.09 -7.45
N VAL A 183 20.88 4.18 -6.67
CA VAL A 183 22.01 4.58 -5.82
C VAL A 183 22.21 3.55 -4.71
N ASP A 184 21.13 3.17 -4.03
CA ASP A 184 21.14 2.18 -2.93
C ASP A 184 20.84 0.75 -3.40
N GLN A 185 21.16 0.39 -4.64
CA GLN A 185 20.71 -0.90 -5.21
C GLN A 185 21.26 -2.12 -4.46
N GLU A 186 22.46 -2.03 -3.87
CA GLU A 186 23.08 -3.10 -3.09
C GLU A 186 22.34 -3.37 -1.78
N TRP A 187 21.50 -2.44 -1.31
CA TRP A 187 20.60 -2.66 -0.18
C TRP A 187 19.38 -3.50 -0.54
N VAL A 188 19.11 -3.75 -1.83
CA VAL A 188 18.04 -4.67 -2.24
C VAL A 188 18.51 -6.11 -1.97
N PRO A 189 17.89 -6.82 -1.01
CA PRO A 189 18.42 -8.09 -0.53
C PRO A 189 18.59 -9.14 -1.64
N HIS A 190 19.68 -9.92 -1.54
CA HIS A 190 19.97 -11.06 -2.41
C HIS A 190 19.33 -12.35 -1.89
N ALA A 191 18.05 -12.28 -1.49
CA ALA A 191 17.33 -13.43 -0.95
C ALA A 191 15.88 -13.46 -1.41
N GLU A 192 15.39 -14.67 -1.69
CA GLU A 192 13.99 -14.88 -2.04
C GLU A 192 13.08 -14.56 -0.83
N GLY A 193 11.98 -13.85 -1.09
CA GLY A 193 11.05 -13.44 -0.04
C GLY A 193 11.47 -12.19 0.75
N ALA A 194 12.70 -11.69 0.57
CA ALA A 194 13.14 -10.40 1.08
C ALA A 194 12.95 -9.28 0.04
N SER A 195 12.94 -8.03 0.49
CA SER A 195 12.70 -6.86 -0.38
C SER A 195 13.27 -5.58 0.21
N LEU A 196 13.41 -4.54 -0.60
CA LEU A 196 13.67 -3.19 -0.13
C LEU A 196 12.34 -2.44 -0.06
N TYR A 197 11.96 -1.99 1.14
CA TYR A 197 10.76 -1.21 1.37
C TYR A 197 11.06 0.28 1.17
N LEU A 198 10.27 0.95 0.36
CA LEU A 198 10.31 2.39 0.11
C LEU A 198 9.23 3.06 0.96
N ARG A 199 9.57 4.15 1.65
CA ARG A 199 8.64 4.96 2.46
C ARG A 199 8.64 6.42 1.99
N PRO A 200 7.94 6.74 0.89
CA PRO A 200 7.63 8.13 0.57
C PRO A 200 6.73 8.73 1.65
N THR A 201 7.01 9.96 2.07
CA THR A 201 6.30 10.66 3.15
C THR A 201 6.21 12.14 2.77
N LEU A 202 5.05 12.75 2.94
CA LEU A 202 4.82 14.18 2.72
C LEU A 202 4.26 14.80 3.99
N ILE A 203 4.91 15.85 4.49
CA ILE A 203 4.58 16.50 5.76
C ILE A 203 4.46 18.02 5.59
N GLY A 204 3.53 18.65 6.32
CA GLY A 204 3.43 20.10 6.43
C GLY A 204 4.40 20.65 7.47
N ILE A 205 5.25 21.59 7.06
CA ILE A 205 6.39 22.08 7.87
C ILE A 205 6.29 23.56 8.24
N ASP A 206 5.15 24.21 8.00
CA ASP A 206 4.93 25.62 8.36
C ASP A 206 5.20 25.86 9.85
N GLY A 207 6.00 26.87 10.16
CA GLY A 207 6.30 27.26 11.53
C GLY A 207 5.17 28.03 12.22
N THR A 208 3.92 27.60 12.10
CA THR A 208 2.74 28.30 12.64
C THR A 208 1.74 27.35 13.29
N LEU A 209 1.06 27.81 14.34
CA LEU A 209 -0.02 27.08 15.02
C LEU A 209 -1.41 27.36 14.39
N GLY A 210 -1.46 28.07 13.27
CA GLY A 210 -2.72 28.30 12.57
C GLY A 210 -3.21 27.01 11.90
N VAL A 211 -4.46 26.63 12.16
CA VAL A 211 -5.10 25.50 11.47
C VAL A 211 -5.57 25.96 10.09
N ALA A 212 -4.69 25.84 9.10
CA ALA A 212 -4.92 26.23 7.72
C ALA A 212 -4.13 25.31 6.76
N GLN A 213 -4.38 25.44 5.45
CA GLN A 213 -3.60 24.78 4.40
C GLN A 213 -2.09 25.04 4.59
N SER A 214 -1.26 24.04 4.26
CA SER A 214 0.19 24.18 4.43
C SER A 214 0.79 24.94 3.27
N GLU A 215 1.55 26.00 3.55
CA GLU A 215 2.27 26.81 2.56
C GLU A 215 3.71 26.34 2.40
N SER A 216 4.20 25.53 3.34
CA SER A 216 5.49 24.84 3.27
C SER A 216 5.34 23.36 3.57
N ALA A 217 5.95 22.51 2.74
CA ALA A 217 5.92 21.07 2.92
C ALA A 217 7.28 20.43 2.61
N LEU A 218 7.48 19.21 3.11
CA LEU A 218 8.64 18.39 2.80
C LEU A 218 8.15 17.02 2.30
N LEU A 219 8.47 16.70 1.05
CA LEU A 219 8.39 15.35 0.50
C LEU A 219 9.73 14.67 0.72
N PHE A 220 9.75 13.50 1.32
CA PHE A 220 10.97 12.71 1.45
C PHE A 220 10.72 11.22 1.26
N THR A 221 11.76 10.47 0.90
CA THR A 221 11.70 8.99 0.85
C THR A 221 12.91 8.38 1.52
N ILE A 222 12.64 7.46 2.44
CA ILE A 222 13.64 6.60 3.07
C ILE A 222 13.44 5.15 2.63
N LEU A 223 14.51 4.36 2.66
CA LEU A 223 14.51 2.97 2.25
C LEU A 223 14.91 2.07 3.42
N CYS A 224 14.31 0.89 3.51
CA CYS A 224 14.55 -0.08 4.58
C CYS A 224 14.55 -1.51 4.01
N PRO A 225 15.64 -2.29 4.13
CA PRO A 225 15.61 -3.71 3.76
C PRO A 225 14.70 -4.48 4.73
N VAL A 226 13.87 -5.37 4.20
CA VAL A 226 12.92 -6.16 4.99
C VAL A 226 13.01 -7.64 4.63
N GLY A 227 13.10 -8.47 5.67
CA GLY A 227 13.15 -9.93 5.56
C GLY A 227 11.77 -10.55 5.31
N ASN A 228 11.72 -11.88 5.41
CA ASN A 228 10.50 -12.63 5.21
C ASN A 228 9.59 -12.55 6.45
N TYR A 229 8.32 -12.18 6.25
CA TYR A 229 7.34 -12.05 7.34
C TYR A 229 7.02 -13.37 8.06
N PHE A 230 7.21 -14.51 7.41
CA PHE A 230 6.83 -15.84 7.93
C PHE A 230 8.03 -16.69 8.38
N ALA A 231 9.18 -16.08 8.65
CA ALA A 231 10.40 -16.80 9.06
C ALA A 231 10.24 -17.60 10.37
N THR A 232 9.25 -17.25 11.21
CA THR A 232 9.02 -17.83 12.55
C THR A 232 8.08 -19.05 12.59
N GLY A 233 7.63 -19.56 11.44
CA GLY A 233 6.98 -20.88 11.35
C GLY A 233 5.51 -20.96 11.80
N SER A 234 4.86 -19.84 12.18
CA SER A 234 3.40 -19.78 12.31
C SER A 234 2.77 -19.29 11.01
N ASP A 235 2.03 -20.16 10.35
CA ASP A 235 1.33 -19.87 9.08
C ASP A 235 0.09 -18.96 9.27
N ALA A 236 -0.27 -18.61 10.51
CA ALA A 236 -1.48 -17.85 10.84
C ALA A 236 -1.28 -16.82 11.95
N VAL A 237 -2.22 -15.86 12.02
CA VAL A 237 -2.32 -14.82 13.05
C VAL A 237 -3.65 -14.92 13.80
N SER A 238 -3.63 -14.65 15.10
CA SER A 238 -4.83 -14.54 15.93
C SER A 238 -5.23 -13.07 16.11
N LEU A 239 -6.55 -12.83 16.17
CA LEU A 239 -7.14 -11.50 16.00
C LEU A 239 -7.98 -11.09 17.22
N LEU A 240 -7.82 -9.84 17.66
CA LEU A 240 -8.75 -9.18 18.59
C LEU A 240 -9.90 -8.55 17.81
N ALA A 241 -11.12 -9.05 18.01
CA ALA A 241 -12.35 -8.45 17.48
C ALA A 241 -13.12 -7.81 18.65
N ASP A 242 -13.00 -6.49 18.80
CA ASP A 242 -13.62 -5.74 19.91
C ASP A 242 -14.41 -4.54 19.33
N PRO A 243 -15.76 -4.59 19.31
CA PRO A 243 -16.58 -3.57 18.65
C PRO A 243 -16.55 -2.20 19.37
N MET A 244 -15.93 -2.12 20.54
CA MET A 244 -15.68 -0.85 21.23
C MET A 244 -14.75 0.08 20.43
N TYR A 245 -13.95 -0.45 19.50
CA TYR A 245 -12.99 0.34 18.72
C TYR A 245 -13.31 0.31 17.23
N ALA A 246 -13.56 1.49 16.65
CA ALA A 246 -13.64 1.68 15.22
C ALA A 246 -12.32 2.24 14.68
N ARG A 247 -11.84 1.70 13.56
CA ARG A 247 -10.63 2.22 12.86
C ARG A 247 -10.90 3.51 12.09
N ALA A 248 -12.10 3.59 11.51
CA ALA A 248 -12.55 4.65 10.62
C ALA A 248 -14.09 4.67 10.59
N TRP A 249 -14.67 5.74 10.05
CA TRP A 249 -16.12 5.95 9.93
C TRP A 249 -16.45 6.71 8.62
N PRO A 250 -17.67 6.59 8.07
CA PRO A 250 -18.08 7.32 6.88
C PRO A 250 -17.92 8.83 7.08
N GLY A 251 -17.42 9.52 6.05
CA GLY A 251 -17.05 10.94 6.13
C GLY A 251 -15.71 11.21 6.82
N GLY A 252 -15.06 10.19 7.39
CA GLY A 252 -13.69 10.27 7.88
C GLY A 252 -12.64 10.17 6.76
N CYS A 253 -11.38 9.99 7.15
CA CYS A 253 -10.23 9.89 6.24
C CYS A 253 -9.64 8.48 6.12
N GLY A 254 -10.38 7.44 6.55
CA GLY A 254 -9.88 6.07 6.68
C GLY A 254 -9.37 5.43 5.38
N ASP A 255 -9.86 5.92 4.25
CA ASP A 255 -9.50 5.50 2.88
C ASP A 255 -8.26 6.22 2.31
N LYS A 256 -7.72 7.21 3.02
CA LYS A 256 -6.48 7.90 2.70
C LYS A 256 -5.34 7.38 3.56
N LYS A 257 -4.11 7.48 3.09
CA LYS A 257 -2.93 6.97 3.81
C LYS A 257 -2.25 8.07 4.65
N VAL A 258 -3.03 8.64 5.56
CA VAL A 258 -2.63 9.72 6.47
C VAL A 258 -2.18 9.19 7.83
N GLY A 259 -1.26 9.88 8.50
CA GLY A 259 -0.70 9.45 9.79
C GLY A 259 -1.74 9.29 10.91
N SER A 260 -2.73 10.19 10.94
CA SER A 260 -3.82 10.22 11.93
C SER A 260 -4.65 8.92 11.98
N ASN A 261 -4.69 8.13 10.90
CA ASN A 261 -5.37 6.83 10.87
C ASN A 261 -4.65 5.73 11.65
N TYR A 262 -3.39 5.94 12.05
CA TYR A 262 -2.54 4.90 12.65
C TYR A 262 -2.26 5.15 14.13
N GLY A 263 -2.00 6.40 14.54
CA GLY A 263 -1.69 6.73 15.94
C GLY A 263 -2.67 6.13 16.96
N PRO A 264 -4.00 6.33 16.80
CA PRO A 264 -5.01 5.76 17.70
C PRO A 264 -5.03 4.22 17.77
N THR A 265 -4.51 3.54 16.75
CA THR A 265 -4.52 2.06 16.68
C THR A 265 -3.49 1.42 17.60
N ILE A 266 -2.42 2.15 17.98
CA ILE A 266 -1.29 1.62 18.75
C ILE A 266 -1.73 1.07 20.10
N ARG A 267 -2.61 1.80 20.81
CA ARG A 267 -3.15 1.37 22.10
C ARG A 267 -4.01 0.10 21.97
N VAL A 268 -4.78 -0.02 20.90
CA VAL A 268 -5.63 -1.19 20.64
C VAL A 268 -4.77 -2.41 20.27
N GLN A 269 -3.74 -2.21 19.45
CA GLN A 269 -2.76 -3.26 19.13
C GLN A 269 -2.01 -3.75 20.39
N LYS A 270 -1.66 -2.84 21.32
CA LYS A 270 -1.09 -3.22 22.62
C LYS A 270 -2.07 -4.07 23.46
N LYS A 271 -3.37 -3.71 23.47
CA LYS A 271 -4.42 -4.52 24.12
C LYS A 271 -4.53 -5.92 23.52
N ALA A 272 -4.47 -6.05 22.19
CA ALA A 272 -4.44 -7.35 21.51
C ALA A 272 -3.20 -8.17 21.93
N SER A 273 -2.02 -7.55 21.90
CA SER A 273 -0.76 -8.17 22.26
C SER A 273 -0.74 -8.67 23.71
N ASN A 274 -1.28 -7.88 24.66
CA ASN A 274 -1.42 -8.27 26.06
C ASN A 274 -2.34 -9.49 26.29
N ARG A 275 -3.18 -9.83 25.29
CA ARG A 275 -4.04 -11.02 25.29
C ARG A 275 -3.43 -12.18 24.50
N GLY A 276 -2.17 -12.08 24.08
CA GLY A 276 -1.50 -13.07 23.24
C GLY A 276 -1.96 -13.06 21.77
N LEU A 277 -2.69 -12.01 21.35
CA LEU A 277 -3.20 -11.88 19.97
C LEU A 277 -2.25 -11.03 19.13
N GLN A 278 -2.09 -11.37 17.84
CA GLN A 278 -1.09 -10.73 16.98
C GLN A 278 -1.61 -9.50 16.25
N GLN A 279 -2.91 -9.41 15.94
CA GLN A 279 -3.50 -8.30 15.18
C GLN A 279 -4.91 -7.96 15.68
N VAL A 280 -5.48 -6.87 15.16
CA VAL A 280 -6.86 -6.44 15.44
C VAL A 280 -7.73 -6.70 14.21
N LEU A 281 -8.87 -7.35 14.38
CA LEU A 281 -9.95 -7.38 13.38
C LEU A 281 -10.84 -6.17 13.62
N TRP A 282 -10.81 -5.22 12.69
CA TRP A 282 -11.54 -3.97 12.82
C TRP A 282 -13.02 -4.18 12.47
N LEU A 283 -13.88 -3.87 13.43
CA LEU A 283 -15.33 -3.93 13.30
C LEU A 283 -15.89 -2.52 13.16
N TYR A 284 -17.01 -2.37 12.46
CA TYR A 284 -17.73 -1.11 12.34
C TYR A 284 -19.24 -1.32 12.44
N GLY A 285 -19.95 -0.31 12.97
CA GLY A 285 -21.40 -0.25 12.94
C GLY A 285 -22.09 -1.17 13.94
N LYS A 286 -23.41 -1.02 14.06
CA LYS A 286 -24.25 -1.81 14.99
C LYS A 286 -24.27 -3.30 14.65
N ASP A 287 -24.01 -3.61 13.39
CA ASP A 287 -24.00 -4.96 12.82
C ASP A 287 -22.60 -5.58 12.79
N HIS A 288 -21.60 -4.89 13.34
CA HIS A 288 -20.22 -5.37 13.44
C HIS A 288 -19.66 -5.81 12.08
N GLN A 289 -19.80 -4.94 11.07
CA GLN A 289 -19.18 -5.11 9.76
C GLN A 289 -17.69 -5.32 9.93
N ILE A 290 -17.19 -6.40 9.35
CA ILE A 290 -15.75 -6.64 9.25
C ILE A 290 -15.18 -5.61 8.26
N THR A 291 -14.03 -5.01 8.57
CA THR A 291 -13.43 -4.00 7.70
C THR A 291 -12.01 -4.38 7.26
N GLU A 292 -11.09 -4.53 8.21
CA GLU A 292 -9.66 -4.77 7.98
C GLU A 292 -9.04 -5.63 9.08
N VAL A 293 -7.85 -6.17 8.81
CA VAL A 293 -7.02 -6.88 9.79
C VAL A 293 -5.73 -6.08 10.01
N GLY A 294 -5.62 -5.40 11.15
CA GLY A 294 -4.48 -4.55 11.46
C GLY A 294 -4.35 -3.40 10.46
N THR A 295 -3.32 -3.46 9.62
CA THR A 295 -3.08 -2.49 8.52
C THR A 295 -3.24 -3.14 7.13
N MET A 296 -3.94 -4.27 7.08
CA MET A 296 -4.15 -5.08 5.89
C MET A 296 -5.64 -5.17 5.54
N ASN A 297 -5.91 -5.26 4.24
CA ASN A 297 -7.23 -5.65 3.74
C ASN A 297 -7.54 -7.10 4.16
N ILE A 298 -8.82 -7.41 4.28
CA ILE A 298 -9.30 -8.77 4.53
C ILE A 298 -9.94 -9.37 3.27
N PHE A 299 -9.68 -10.66 3.06
CA PHE A 299 -10.37 -11.49 2.08
C PHE A 299 -10.89 -12.72 2.80
N MET A 300 -12.09 -13.15 2.45
CA MET A 300 -12.70 -14.37 2.99
C MET A 300 -12.97 -15.36 1.87
N PHE A 301 -12.66 -16.61 2.15
CA PHE A 301 -12.99 -17.73 1.29
C PHE A 301 -13.94 -18.65 2.05
N TYR A 302 -15.11 -18.90 1.49
CA TYR A 302 -16.14 -19.73 2.13
C TYR A 302 -17.00 -20.42 1.08
N ILE A 303 -17.67 -21.49 1.51
CA ILE A 303 -18.71 -22.15 0.72
C ILE A 303 -20.04 -21.49 1.12
N ASN A 304 -20.76 -20.90 0.17
CA ASN A 304 -22.07 -20.30 0.44
C ASN A 304 -23.13 -21.38 0.75
N GLU A 305 -24.33 -20.94 1.11
CA GLU A 305 -25.43 -21.85 1.47
C GLU A 305 -25.82 -22.79 0.31
N ASP A 306 -25.58 -22.37 -0.94
CA ASP A 306 -25.84 -23.15 -2.14
C ASP A 306 -24.70 -24.13 -2.51
N GLY A 307 -23.67 -24.26 -1.67
CA GLY A 307 -22.51 -25.13 -1.93
C GLY A 307 -21.47 -24.57 -2.90
N GLY A 308 -21.65 -23.34 -3.39
CA GLY A 308 -20.73 -22.62 -4.26
C GLY A 308 -19.53 -22.04 -3.50
N LYS A 309 -18.33 -22.23 -4.05
CA LYS A 309 -17.09 -21.63 -3.53
C LYS A 309 -17.06 -20.13 -3.84
N GLN A 310 -17.00 -19.30 -2.80
CA GLN A 310 -16.99 -17.84 -2.90
C GLN A 310 -15.65 -17.28 -2.42
N MET A 311 -15.12 -16.30 -3.17
CA MET A 311 -14.09 -15.41 -2.65
C MET A 311 -14.70 -14.02 -2.48
N HIS A 312 -14.81 -13.61 -1.23
CA HIS A 312 -15.42 -12.36 -0.86
C HIS A 312 -14.37 -11.36 -0.39
N ASN A 313 -14.45 -10.16 -0.95
CA ASN A 313 -13.65 -9.02 -0.50
C ASN A 313 -14.59 -8.07 0.24
N VAL A 314 -14.26 -7.79 1.50
CA VAL A 314 -15.10 -6.90 2.29
C VAL A 314 -14.85 -5.47 1.81
N HIS A 315 -15.80 -4.95 1.05
CA HIS A 315 -15.80 -3.57 0.61
C HIS A 315 -16.68 -2.77 1.55
N THR A 316 -16.08 -1.84 2.31
CA THR A 316 -16.87 -0.89 3.10
C THR A 316 -16.83 0.49 2.47
N TYR A 317 -17.95 1.21 2.53
CA TYR A 317 -18.07 2.63 2.12
C TYR A 317 -17.27 3.59 3.01
N ILE A 318 -16.66 3.04 4.06
CA ILE A 318 -16.05 3.73 5.21
C ILE A 318 -14.54 3.75 5.08
N VAL A 319 -14.05 2.65 4.54
CA VAL A 319 -12.70 2.51 4.10
C VAL A 319 -12.81 2.00 2.67
N SER A 320 -12.67 2.90 1.70
CA SER A 320 -12.06 2.51 0.44
C SER A 320 -10.67 1.97 0.82
N SER A 321 -10.65 0.68 1.17
CA SER A 321 -9.61 -0.04 1.90
C SER A 321 -8.28 0.39 1.34
N ILE A 322 -7.43 1.12 2.10
CA ILE A 322 -6.15 1.72 1.66
C ILE A 322 -5.74 1.07 0.35
N TYR A 323 -6.11 1.63 -0.83
CA TYR A 323 -6.30 0.85 -2.09
C TYR A 323 -5.05 0.02 -2.39
N LEU A 324 -4.96 -1.17 -1.81
CA LEU A 324 -3.66 -1.83 -1.68
C LEU A 324 -3.44 -2.42 -3.05
N ILE A 325 -2.29 -2.16 -3.63
CA ILE A 325 -1.99 -2.56 -5.00
C ILE A 325 -2.19 -4.07 -5.20
N PHE A 326 -1.93 -4.85 -4.16
CA PHE A 326 -2.22 -6.28 -4.10
C PHE A 326 -3.71 -6.60 -4.31
N ARG A 327 -4.65 -5.80 -3.77
CA ARG A 327 -6.12 -5.95 -3.97
C ARG A 327 -6.53 -5.88 -5.44
N LYS A 328 -6.01 -4.90 -6.20
CA LYS A 328 -6.27 -4.79 -7.64
C LYS A 328 -5.66 -5.94 -8.43
N ARG A 329 -4.74 -6.75 -7.89
CA ARG A 329 -4.18 -7.90 -8.61
C ARG A 329 -4.82 -9.20 -8.17
N THR A 330 -5.06 -9.40 -6.87
CA THR A 330 -5.70 -10.62 -6.36
C THR A 330 -7.09 -10.78 -6.95
N GLY A 331 -7.93 -9.75 -6.95
CA GLY A 331 -9.27 -9.82 -7.57
C GLY A 331 -9.24 -10.20 -9.06
N TYR A 332 -8.30 -9.66 -9.84
CA TYR A 332 -8.14 -10.02 -11.26
C TYR A 332 -7.55 -11.43 -11.45
N THR A 333 -6.75 -11.92 -10.50
CA THR A 333 -6.12 -13.24 -10.59
C THR A 333 -7.05 -14.34 -10.07
N THR A 334 -7.89 -14.09 -9.07
CA THR A 334 -8.75 -15.14 -8.51
C THR A 334 -9.95 -15.42 -9.40
N THR A 335 -10.58 -14.37 -9.95
CA THR A 335 -11.69 -14.52 -10.94
C THR A 335 -11.23 -15.22 -12.22
N LYS A 336 -9.94 -15.12 -12.58
CA LYS A 336 -9.42 -15.70 -13.83
C LYS A 336 -8.94 -17.14 -13.72
N TRP A 337 -8.61 -17.62 -12.51
CA TRP A 337 -7.91 -18.91 -12.33
C TRP A 337 -8.72 -20.00 -11.64
N PHE A 338 -9.81 -19.68 -10.94
CA PHE A 338 -10.44 -20.64 -10.02
C PHE A 338 -11.95 -20.85 -10.16
N ASN A 339 -12.59 -20.42 -11.27
CA ASN A 339 -14.06 -20.53 -11.46
C ASN A 339 -14.88 -20.05 -10.24
N PHE A 340 -14.40 -19.03 -9.52
CA PHE A 340 -15.12 -18.43 -8.40
C PHE A 340 -15.95 -17.25 -8.87
N THR A 341 -17.14 -17.11 -8.31
CA THR A 341 -17.87 -15.84 -8.34
C THR A 341 -17.22 -14.89 -7.33
N GLY A 342 -16.77 -13.73 -7.81
CA GLY A 342 -16.27 -12.66 -6.95
C GLY A 342 -17.42 -11.73 -6.54
N SER A 343 -17.54 -11.44 -5.25
CA SER A 343 -18.50 -10.43 -4.76
C SER A 343 -17.79 -9.37 -3.90
N ASN A 344 -18.25 -8.13 -4.05
CA ASN A 344 -17.90 -7.01 -3.18
C ASN A 344 -19.19 -6.57 -2.46
N SER A 345 -19.27 -6.78 -1.15
CA SER A 345 -20.36 -6.29 -0.31
C SER A 345 -19.90 -6.17 1.16
N CYS A 346 -20.75 -5.60 2.02
CA CYS A 346 -20.50 -5.58 3.46
C CYS A 346 -20.77 -6.97 4.04
N LEU A 347 -19.94 -7.39 5.00
CA LEU A 347 -20.12 -8.66 5.70
C LEU A 347 -20.02 -8.47 7.22
N ASN A 348 -21.00 -9.04 7.92
CA ASN A 348 -21.19 -8.84 9.36
C ASN A 348 -20.60 -10.01 10.14
N TYR A 349 -20.02 -9.72 11.30
CA TYR A 349 -19.38 -10.72 12.17
C TYR A 349 -20.32 -11.90 12.50
N THR A 350 -21.61 -11.62 12.73
CA THR A 350 -22.64 -12.62 13.05
C THR A 350 -23.02 -13.51 11.86
N ASN A 351 -22.97 -12.98 10.64
CA ASN A 351 -23.24 -13.75 9.41
C ASN A 351 -22.06 -14.63 9.02
N GLY A 352 -20.81 -14.21 9.31
CA GLY A 352 -19.63 -15.05 9.10
C GLY A 352 -19.76 -16.40 9.80
N SER A 353 -20.24 -16.43 11.05
CA SER A 353 -20.51 -17.67 11.80
C SER A 353 -21.66 -18.54 11.25
N ARG A 354 -22.53 -18.00 10.39
CA ARG A 354 -23.62 -18.74 9.71
C ARG A 354 -23.30 -19.13 8.26
N MET A 355 -22.29 -18.52 7.65
CA MET A 355 -21.85 -18.78 6.28
C MET A 355 -21.08 -20.10 6.17
N GLY A 356 -21.79 -21.21 6.11
CA GLY A 356 -21.26 -22.52 5.71
C GLY A 356 -19.96 -22.93 6.40
N ARG A 357 -19.19 -23.83 5.77
CA ARG A 357 -17.86 -24.21 6.25
C ARG A 357 -16.82 -23.22 5.70
N PHE A 358 -16.10 -22.55 6.59
CA PHE A 358 -14.85 -21.89 6.23
C PHE A 358 -13.85 -22.97 5.81
N GLN A 359 -13.44 -22.96 4.54
CA GLN A 359 -12.38 -23.83 4.07
C GLN A 359 -11.03 -23.12 4.25
N SER A 360 -10.12 -23.76 4.98
CA SER A 360 -8.70 -23.67 4.63
C SER A 360 -8.49 -24.55 3.40
N CYS A 361 -8.06 -24.00 2.27
CA CYS A 361 -7.61 -24.81 1.13
C CYS A 361 -6.44 -25.71 1.58
N SER A 362 -6.67 -27.02 1.70
CA SER A 362 -5.60 -28.02 1.82
C SER A 362 -5.12 -28.45 0.44
N LYS A 363 -3.93 -29.08 0.39
CA LYS A 363 -3.24 -29.52 -0.83
C LYS A 363 -4.05 -30.46 -1.74
N ASP A 364 -5.06 -31.13 -1.21
CA ASP A 364 -5.77 -32.21 -1.91
C ASP A 364 -6.87 -31.71 -2.86
N ASP A 365 -7.34 -30.47 -2.69
CA ASP A 365 -8.36 -29.84 -3.55
C ASP A 365 -7.77 -29.31 -4.90
N TYR A 366 -6.50 -29.58 -5.20
CA TYR A 366 -5.76 -29.00 -6.33
C TYR A 366 -5.47 -29.98 -7.49
N TYR A 367 -5.85 -31.25 -7.35
CA TYR A 367 -5.69 -32.28 -8.38
C TYR A 367 -7.04 -32.90 -8.73
N GLU A 368 -7.90 -32.13 -9.38
CA GLU A 368 -8.91 -32.62 -10.34
C GLU A 368 -9.12 -31.57 -11.44
#